data_AF-A0A8J4E5D8-F1
#
_entry.id   AF-A0A8J4E5D8-F1
#
_cell.length_a   1.000
_cell.length_b   1.000
_cell.length_c   1.000
_cell.angle_alpha   90.00
_cell.angle_beta   90.00
_cell.angle_gamma   90.00
#
_symmetry.space_group_name_H-M   'P 1'
#
loop_
_entity.id
_entity.type
_entity.pdbx_description
1 polymer ?
#
loop_
_entity_poly.entity_id
_entity_poly.type
_entity_poly.pdbx_seq_one_letter_code
_entity_poly.pdbx_strand_id
1 'polypeptide(L)'
;MLCALPHQRPLAIAGEVWQALQAAGAGVPNGDGLSALGFPAPDAATTARIDTQATRVDLAGGLLGRGHLARDATSNDWRWEPEPRFDITMSHASGYWTADRAAQQLRIRALAVLPRADARELQITPTRRRDLEQALPVSEFVAQISALCQSRGAALTPAHWVRGPNRNALDAFSYSSRITKPGDQVALSAEVMTALPNAMNSSVVTCAELRIENLPAWTNALTAAAATAATDMRLSIYELIDLLMVAWQTATETLCAVVAGTERQTIWVAPPTVELHVSAERRFDQNGAGGAPTLDTYIDLSPLGRSDRGSLSTMSVTVTAPPRLDRSARQALIRQAVLYMAQQFGFVDVTEDVLQPARSSSR
;
A
#
# COMPACT_ATOMS: atom_id res chain seq x y z
N MET A 1 1.68 -7.42 37.26
CA MET A 1 0.92 -8.59 36.75
C MET A 1 1.88 -9.71 36.45
N LEU A 2 1.48 -10.98 36.57
CA LEU A 2 2.27 -12.13 36.12
C LEU A 2 1.54 -12.82 34.96
N CYS A 3 2.23 -13.05 33.86
CA CYS A 3 1.73 -13.85 32.72
C CYS A 3 2.56 -15.12 32.61
N ALA A 4 1.91 -16.26 32.47
CA ALA A 4 2.55 -17.55 32.29
C ALA A 4 1.91 -18.26 31.09
N LEU A 5 2.73 -18.59 30.11
CA LEU A 5 2.32 -19.36 28.93
C LEU A 5 2.87 -20.80 29.03
N PRO A 6 2.15 -21.80 28.49
CA PRO A 6 2.65 -23.17 28.45
C PRO A 6 4.04 -23.24 27.83
N HIS A 7 4.95 -23.96 28.50
CA HIS A 7 6.34 -24.15 28.05
C HIS A 7 7.20 -22.88 27.94
N GLN A 8 6.75 -21.75 28.50
CA GLN A 8 7.51 -20.50 28.56
C GLN A 8 7.79 -20.08 30.00
N ARG A 9 8.84 -19.27 30.20
CA ARG A 9 9.15 -18.70 31.51
C ARG A 9 8.09 -17.63 31.86
N PRO A 10 7.60 -17.58 33.12
CA PRO A 10 6.68 -16.53 33.54
C PRO A 10 7.28 -15.12 33.39
N LEU A 11 6.43 -14.16 33.05
CA LEU A 11 6.77 -12.75 32.84
C LEU A 11 6.07 -11.85 33.86
N ALA A 12 6.84 -10.99 34.50
CA ALA A 12 6.31 -9.86 35.26
C ALA A 12 6.03 -8.69 34.32
N ILE A 13 4.79 -8.24 34.26
CA ILE A 13 4.35 -7.16 33.35
C ILE A 13 3.86 -5.97 34.18
N ALA A 14 4.30 -4.77 33.82
CA ALA A 14 3.80 -3.52 34.37
C ALA A 14 2.28 -3.41 34.15
N GLY A 15 1.57 -2.93 35.17
CA GLY A 15 0.10 -2.83 35.13
C GLY A 15 -0.42 -2.00 33.95
N GLU A 16 0.28 -0.92 33.62
CA GLU A 16 -0.08 -0.04 32.48
C GLU A 16 -0.01 -0.76 31.13
N VAL A 17 0.99 -1.63 30.92
CA VAL A 17 1.16 -2.39 29.68
C VAL A 17 0.05 -3.43 29.56
N TRP A 18 -0.32 -4.05 30.68
CA TRP A 18 -1.43 -4.99 30.73
C TRP A 18 -2.78 -4.32 30.44
N GLN A 19 -3.02 -3.13 30.98
CA GLN A 19 -4.21 -2.34 30.69
C GLN A 19 -4.26 -1.90 29.23
N ALA A 20 -3.13 -1.47 28.69
CA ALA A 20 -2.98 -1.11 27.28
C ALA A 20 -3.31 -2.29 26.34
N LEU A 21 -2.85 -3.50 26.68
CA LEU A 21 -3.19 -4.71 25.94
C LEU A 21 -4.70 -4.98 25.93
N GLN A 22 -5.35 -4.86 27.09
CA GLN A 22 -6.80 -5.03 27.17
C GLN A 22 -7.54 -3.97 26.35
N ALA A 23 -7.12 -2.71 26.45
CA ALA A 23 -7.73 -1.59 25.71
C ALA A 23 -7.60 -1.77 24.18
N ALA A 24 -6.42 -2.15 23.70
CA ALA A 24 -6.17 -2.37 22.28
C ALA A 24 -7.01 -3.53 21.70
N GLY A 25 -7.39 -4.51 22.51
CA GLY A 25 -8.23 -5.65 22.11
C GLY A 25 -9.71 -5.53 22.42
N ALA A 26 -10.15 -4.49 23.14
CA ALA A 26 -11.51 -4.36 23.68
C ALA A 26 -12.60 -4.22 22.60
N GLY A 27 -12.24 -3.84 21.38
CA GLY A 27 -13.20 -3.66 20.26
C GLY A 27 -13.39 -4.89 19.37
N VAL A 28 -12.73 -6.02 19.67
CA VAL A 28 -12.87 -7.23 18.85
C VAL A 28 -14.16 -7.98 19.22
N PRO A 29 -15.01 -8.33 18.24
CA PRO A 29 -16.26 -9.03 18.51
C PRO A 29 -16.06 -10.32 19.33
N ASN A 30 -16.85 -10.48 20.40
CA ASN A 30 -16.94 -11.70 21.23
C ASN A 30 -15.64 -12.12 21.96
N GLY A 31 -14.61 -11.28 22.03
CA GLY A 31 -13.35 -11.59 22.69
C GLY A 31 -13.05 -10.69 23.88
N ASP A 32 -12.38 -11.24 24.90
CA ASP A 32 -11.54 -10.40 25.76
C ASP A 32 -10.29 -9.95 24.97
N GLY A 33 -9.67 -8.83 25.38
CA GLY A 33 -8.56 -8.27 24.62
C GLY A 33 -7.36 -9.22 24.45
N LEU A 34 -7.21 -10.20 25.35
CA LEU A 34 -6.16 -11.21 25.30
C LEU A 34 -6.45 -12.31 24.27
N SER A 35 -7.71 -12.74 24.14
CA SER A 35 -8.15 -13.69 23.12
C SER A 35 -8.00 -13.09 21.72
N ALA A 36 -8.19 -11.79 21.59
CA ALA A 36 -7.99 -11.06 20.36
C ALA A 36 -6.51 -10.90 20.00
N LEU A 37 -5.72 -10.30 20.89
CA LEU A 37 -4.35 -9.86 20.59
C LEU A 37 -3.27 -10.89 20.95
N GLY A 38 -3.58 -11.83 21.82
CA GLY A 38 -2.62 -12.75 22.42
C GLY A 38 -2.10 -12.26 23.78
N PHE A 39 -1.10 -12.99 24.27
CA PHE A 39 -0.46 -12.73 25.55
C PHE A 39 0.98 -12.23 25.34
N PRO A 40 1.51 -11.38 26.24
CA PRO A 40 2.91 -10.98 26.17
C PRO A 40 3.84 -12.18 26.19
N ALA A 41 4.71 -12.24 25.19
CA ALA A 41 5.74 -13.27 25.05
C ALA A 41 7.10 -12.70 25.46
N PRO A 42 7.99 -13.52 26.04
CA PRO A 42 9.33 -13.07 26.36
C PRO A 42 10.10 -12.91 25.04
N ASP A 43 10.90 -11.85 24.94
CA ASP A 43 11.99 -11.86 23.98
C ASP A 43 12.92 -13.02 24.33
N ALA A 44 13.27 -13.85 23.35
CA ALA A 44 14.20 -14.96 23.52
C ALA A 44 15.55 -14.50 24.11
N ALA A 45 15.93 -13.24 23.87
CA ALA A 45 17.19 -12.66 24.33
C ALA A 45 17.13 -12.01 25.72
N THR A 46 15.96 -11.55 26.20
CA THR A 46 15.95 -10.53 27.27
C THR A 46 14.73 -10.55 28.19
N THR A 47 15.01 -10.91 29.44
CA THR A 47 14.29 -10.62 30.69
C THR A 47 12.89 -11.19 30.93
N ALA A 48 12.70 -11.74 32.13
CA ALA A 48 11.41 -12.14 32.70
C ALA A 48 10.53 -10.94 33.13
N ARG A 49 10.79 -9.73 32.62
CA ARG A 49 10.11 -8.50 33.04
C ARG A 49 9.87 -7.55 31.86
N ILE A 50 8.63 -7.10 31.71
CA ILE A 50 8.21 -5.99 30.84
C ILE A 50 7.82 -4.85 31.77
N ASP A 51 8.62 -3.79 31.81
CA ASP A 51 8.38 -2.62 32.68
C ASP A 51 7.76 -1.44 31.93
N THR A 52 7.61 -0.31 32.61
CA THR A 52 6.96 0.90 32.08
C THR A 52 7.78 1.61 30.99
N GLN A 53 9.06 1.25 30.83
CA GLN A 53 9.92 1.79 29.78
C GLN A 53 9.85 0.97 28.49
N ALA A 54 9.12 -0.15 28.49
CA ALA A 54 8.90 -0.92 27.29
C ALA A 54 8.25 -0.05 26.21
N THR A 55 8.87 -0.03 25.03
CA THR A 55 8.34 0.60 23.81
C THR A 55 7.73 -0.42 22.86
N ARG A 56 8.04 -1.70 23.08
CA ARG A 56 7.55 -2.83 22.29
C ARG A 56 7.32 -4.05 23.18
N VAL A 57 6.26 -4.80 22.90
CA VAL A 57 5.93 -6.06 23.56
C VAL A 57 5.42 -7.06 22.53
N ASP A 58 6.22 -8.08 22.22
CA ASP A 58 5.79 -9.13 21.30
C ASP A 58 4.68 -9.99 21.96
N LEU A 59 3.74 -10.46 21.13
CA LEU A 59 2.57 -11.20 21.58
C LEU A 59 2.57 -12.60 20.98
N ALA A 60 2.13 -13.58 21.78
CA ALA A 60 1.92 -14.96 21.38
C ALA A 60 0.44 -15.34 21.43
N GLY A 61 -0.02 -16.03 20.39
CA GLY A 61 -1.42 -16.41 20.24
C GLY A 61 -2.27 -15.27 19.68
N GLY A 62 -3.56 -15.27 20.02
CA GLY A 62 -4.51 -14.27 19.56
C GLY A 62 -5.14 -14.58 18.20
N LEU A 63 -6.40 -14.16 18.03
CA LEU A 63 -7.15 -14.31 16.78
C LEU A 63 -6.67 -13.37 15.67
N LEU A 64 -6.05 -12.24 16.02
CA LEU A 64 -5.44 -11.34 15.04
C LEU A 64 -4.11 -11.88 14.48
N GLY A 65 -3.62 -13.00 14.99
CA GLY A 65 -2.34 -13.58 14.58
C GLY A 65 -1.14 -12.83 15.13
N ARG A 66 0.02 -13.06 14.51
CA ARG A 66 1.30 -12.54 15.01
C ARG A 66 1.35 -11.01 14.96
N GLY A 67 1.81 -10.43 16.06
CA GLY A 67 1.94 -8.99 16.21
C GLY A 67 2.58 -8.62 17.52
N HIS A 68 2.62 -7.32 17.78
CA HIS A 68 3.20 -6.76 18.99
C HIS A 68 2.42 -5.52 19.41
N LEU A 69 2.50 -5.16 20.68
CA LEU A 69 2.17 -3.80 21.10
C LEU A 69 3.38 -2.90 20.83
N ALA A 70 3.14 -1.76 20.19
CA ALA A 70 4.10 -0.69 19.98
C ALA A 70 3.62 0.57 20.69
N ARG A 71 4.52 1.26 21.39
CA ARG A 71 4.26 2.53 22.05
C ARG A 71 4.59 3.65 21.06
N ASP A 72 3.62 4.52 20.78
CA ASP A 72 3.84 5.70 19.95
C ASP A 72 4.84 6.65 20.62
N ALA A 73 5.88 7.04 19.88
CA ALA A 73 6.92 7.91 20.43
C ALA A 73 6.41 9.32 20.76
N THR A 74 5.31 9.77 20.14
CA THR A 74 4.78 11.13 20.28
C THR A 74 3.66 11.18 21.31
N SER A 75 2.66 10.31 21.19
CA SER A 75 1.50 10.31 22.10
C SER A 75 1.71 9.45 23.34
N ASN A 76 2.74 8.60 23.35
CA ASN A 76 2.98 7.60 24.40
C ASN A 76 1.84 6.55 24.52
N ASP A 77 0.93 6.49 23.55
CA ASP A 77 -0.14 5.51 23.49
C ASP A 77 0.34 4.18 22.92
N TRP A 78 -0.21 3.09 23.45
CA TRP A 78 0.06 1.75 22.94
C TRP A 78 -0.90 1.41 21.83
N ARG A 79 -0.41 0.80 20.75
CA ARG A 79 -1.23 0.23 19.68
C ARG A 79 -0.75 -1.16 19.32
N TRP A 80 -1.68 -2.00 18.86
CA TRP A 80 -1.32 -3.29 18.28
C TRP A 80 -0.88 -3.11 16.82
N GLU A 81 0.22 -3.76 16.47
CA GLU A 81 0.81 -3.77 15.14
C GLU A 81 1.03 -5.21 14.67
N PRO A 82 0.56 -5.60 13.46
CA PRO A 82 0.82 -6.93 12.94
C PRO A 82 2.30 -7.10 12.60
N GLU A 83 2.80 -8.33 12.72
CA GLU A 83 4.09 -8.69 12.14
C GLU A 83 3.96 -8.74 10.60
N PRO A 84 4.91 -8.15 9.86
CA PRO A 84 4.85 -8.19 8.40
C PRO A 84 4.82 -9.61 7.84
N ARG A 85 3.89 -9.90 6.93
CA ARG A 85 3.84 -11.16 6.19
C ARG A 85 3.35 -10.95 4.76
N PHE A 86 3.80 -11.82 3.86
CA PHE A 86 3.46 -11.79 2.44
C PHE A 86 2.59 -12.98 2.06
N ASP A 87 1.63 -12.76 1.17
CA ASP A 87 0.77 -13.77 0.59
C ASP A 87 0.43 -13.38 -0.87
N ILE A 88 0.03 -14.35 -1.70
CA ILE A 88 -0.49 -14.11 -3.06
C ILE A 88 -2.02 -14.07 -3.09
N THR A 89 -2.69 -14.45 -1.99
CA THR A 89 -4.15 -14.41 -1.89
C THR A 89 -4.65 -12.97 -1.91
N MET A 90 -5.47 -12.66 -2.91
CA MET A 90 -6.12 -11.37 -3.12
C MET A 90 -7.48 -11.34 -2.41
N SER A 91 -7.85 -10.22 -1.80
CA SER A 91 -9.16 -10.08 -1.16
C SER A 91 -10.27 -9.85 -2.20
N HIS A 92 -11.52 -9.89 -1.75
CA HIS A 92 -12.65 -9.47 -2.60
C HIS A 92 -12.52 -7.99 -3.04
N ALA A 93 -11.82 -7.16 -2.26
CA ALA A 93 -11.65 -5.74 -2.57
C ALA A 93 -10.73 -5.49 -3.78
N SER A 94 -9.93 -6.48 -4.22
CA SER A 94 -9.09 -6.35 -5.41
C SER A 94 -9.91 -6.06 -6.67
N GLY A 95 -11.15 -6.55 -6.74
CA GLY A 95 -12.10 -6.28 -7.82
C GLY A 95 -12.74 -4.89 -7.78
N TYR A 96 -12.52 -4.10 -6.73
CA TYR A 96 -13.10 -2.77 -6.63
C TYR A 96 -12.48 -1.82 -7.66
N TRP A 97 -13.32 -0.97 -8.27
CA TRP A 97 -12.89 0.09 -9.19
C TRP A 97 -12.06 -0.42 -10.38
N THR A 98 -12.37 -1.61 -10.90
CA THR A 98 -11.69 -2.21 -12.07
C THR A 98 -12.56 -2.26 -13.33
N ALA A 99 -13.74 -1.63 -13.31
CA ALA A 99 -14.75 -1.75 -14.35
C ALA A 99 -14.40 -0.99 -15.65
N ASP A 100 -13.73 0.16 -15.54
CA ASP A 100 -13.32 0.95 -16.70
C ASP A 100 -11.82 0.77 -16.98
N ARG A 101 -11.52 0.00 -18.03
CA ARG A 101 -10.15 -0.27 -18.49
C ARG A 101 -9.89 0.56 -19.73
N ALA A 102 -8.73 1.22 -19.84
CA ALA A 102 -8.31 1.78 -21.12
C ALA A 102 -7.97 0.65 -22.12
N ALA A 103 -7.85 1.01 -23.40
CA ALA A 103 -7.60 0.08 -24.50
C ALA A 103 -6.41 -0.85 -24.22
N GLN A 104 -5.26 -0.30 -23.85
CA GLN A 104 -4.10 -1.02 -23.35
C GLN A 104 -3.44 -0.16 -22.27
N GLN A 105 -3.15 -0.72 -21.09
CA GLN A 105 -2.54 0.08 -20.02
C GLN A 105 -1.64 -0.76 -19.11
N LEU A 106 -0.61 -0.13 -18.56
CA LEU A 106 0.00 -0.61 -17.31
C LEU A 106 -0.76 0.02 -16.14
N ARG A 107 -1.20 -0.79 -15.19
CA ARG A 107 -1.80 -0.34 -13.93
C ARG A 107 -0.90 -0.75 -12.76
N ILE A 108 -0.53 0.23 -11.95
CA ILE A 108 0.24 0.06 -10.72
C ILE A 108 -0.65 0.54 -9.57
N ARG A 109 -0.91 -0.34 -8.60
CA ARG A 109 -1.94 -0.10 -7.59
C ARG A 109 -1.49 -0.56 -6.21
N ALA A 110 -1.80 0.24 -5.21
CA ALA A 110 -1.81 -0.16 -3.81
C ALA A 110 -3.23 -0.03 -3.26
N LEU A 111 -3.80 -1.13 -2.77
CA LEU A 111 -5.13 -1.17 -2.15
C LEU A 111 -5.00 -1.58 -0.69
N ALA A 112 -5.39 -0.72 0.24
CA ALA A 112 -5.39 -1.06 1.65
C ALA A 112 -6.77 -1.52 2.11
N VAL A 113 -6.80 -2.62 2.84
CA VAL A 113 -7.98 -3.14 3.55
C VAL A 113 -7.76 -2.96 5.04
N LEU A 114 -8.62 -2.17 5.67
CA LEU A 114 -8.45 -1.67 7.02
C LEU A 114 -9.67 -2.09 7.88
N PRO A 115 -9.62 -3.26 8.53
CA PRO A 115 -10.75 -3.83 9.28
C PRO A 115 -10.83 -3.21 10.67
N ARG A 116 -11.66 -2.18 10.85
CA ARG A 116 -11.73 -1.40 12.09
C ARG A 116 -12.95 -1.76 12.95
N ALA A 117 -12.79 -1.69 14.27
CA ALA A 117 -13.90 -1.91 15.21
C ALA A 117 -14.92 -0.76 15.20
N ASP A 118 -14.46 0.48 15.00
CA ASP A 118 -15.28 1.69 14.94
C ASP A 118 -15.88 1.96 13.55
N ALA A 119 -15.88 0.96 12.67
CA ALA A 119 -16.34 1.01 11.29
C ALA A 119 -17.65 1.78 11.06
N ARG A 120 -18.62 1.65 11.98
CA ARG A 120 -19.95 2.28 11.89
C ARG A 120 -19.97 3.77 12.24
N GLU A 121 -18.95 4.26 12.95
CA GLU A 121 -18.82 5.67 13.35
C GLU A 121 -18.05 6.50 12.33
N LEU A 122 -17.40 5.84 11.36
CA LEU A 122 -16.54 6.49 10.38
C LEU A 122 -17.37 7.33 9.40
N GLN A 123 -16.85 8.51 9.07
CA GLN A 123 -17.50 9.46 8.18
C GLN A 123 -16.48 10.20 7.31
N ILE A 124 -16.83 10.39 6.04
CA ILE A 124 -16.12 11.30 5.13
C ILE A 124 -16.82 12.66 5.22
N THR A 125 -16.29 13.55 6.05
CA THR A 125 -16.88 14.88 6.24
C THR A 125 -16.53 15.83 5.09
N PRO A 126 -17.36 16.86 4.81
CA PRO A 126 -17.04 17.87 3.79
C PRO A 126 -15.73 18.62 4.06
N THR A 127 -15.35 18.82 5.32
CA THR A 127 -14.06 19.45 5.66
C THR A 127 -12.89 18.55 5.29
N ARG A 128 -12.90 17.29 5.71
CA ARG A 128 -11.82 16.34 5.38
C ARG A 128 -11.70 16.10 3.87
N ARG A 129 -12.81 16.16 3.14
CA ARG A 129 -12.82 16.10 1.68
C ARG A 129 -12.10 17.30 1.06
N ARG A 130 -12.35 18.52 1.56
CA ARG A 130 -11.64 19.73 1.12
C ARG A 130 -10.15 19.70 1.48
N ASP A 131 -9.83 19.22 2.68
CA ASP A 131 -8.43 19.07 3.11
C ASP A 131 -7.68 18.11 2.19
N LEU A 132 -8.31 16.99 1.79
CA LEU A 132 -7.76 16.08 0.80
C LEU A 132 -7.58 16.74 -0.57
N GLU A 133 -8.58 17.48 -1.07
CA GLU A 133 -8.51 18.20 -2.35
C GLU A 133 -7.33 19.18 -2.39
N GLN A 134 -6.97 19.78 -1.25
CA GLN A 134 -5.80 20.66 -1.11
C GLN A 134 -4.48 19.89 -0.96
N ALA A 135 -4.49 18.74 -0.29
CA ALA A 135 -3.30 17.94 -0.04
C ALA A 135 -2.86 17.11 -1.26
N LEU A 136 -3.79 16.61 -2.07
CA LEU A 136 -3.50 15.72 -3.21
C LEU A 136 -2.50 16.33 -4.21
N PRO A 137 -2.65 17.60 -4.66
CA PRO A 137 -1.72 18.22 -5.62
C PRO A 137 -0.27 18.33 -5.12
N VAL A 138 -0.05 18.36 -3.80
CA VAL A 138 1.29 18.51 -3.19
C VAL A 138 1.77 17.23 -2.50
N SER A 139 1.10 16.10 -2.75
CA SER A 139 1.43 14.82 -2.15
C SER A 139 2.71 14.21 -2.74
N GLU A 140 3.37 13.33 -1.98
CA GLU A 140 4.51 12.53 -2.48
C GLU A 140 4.13 11.68 -3.70
N PHE A 141 2.85 11.31 -3.84
CA PHE A 141 2.35 10.57 -5.00
C PHE A 141 2.47 11.38 -6.28
N VAL A 142 2.03 12.64 -6.26
CA VAL A 142 2.18 13.57 -7.38
C VAL A 142 3.65 13.87 -7.65
N ALA A 143 4.44 14.10 -6.60
CA ALA A 143 5.87 14.35 -6.73
C ALA A 143 6.60 13.19 -7.42
N GLN A 144 6.26 11.94 -7.11
CA GLN A 144 6.86 10.77 -7.75
C GLN A 144 6.45 10.65 -9.23
N ILE A 145 5.20 10.96 -9.59
CA ILE A 145 4.77 10.98 -11.00
C ILE A 145 5.52 12.06 -11.79
N SER A 146 5.71 13.24 -11.18
CA SER A 146 6.52 14.30 -11.79
C SER A 146 7.99 13.93 -11.91
N ALA A 147 8.58 13.28 -10.91
CA ALA A 147 9.94 12.76 -10.97
C ALA A 147 10.11 11.71 -12.08
N LEU A 148 9.12 10.84 -12.26
CA LEU A 148 9.07 9.83 -13.33
C LEU A 148 9.05 10.49 -14.72
N CYS A 149 8.28 11.57 -14.90
CA CYS A 149 8.27 12.31 -16.16
C CYS A 149 9.58 13.06 -16.37
N GLN A 150 10.14 13.66 -15.31
CA GLN A 150 11.39 14.38 -15.34
C GLN A 150 12.56 13.47 -15.76
N SER A 151 12.62 12.24 -15.24
CA SER A 151 13.65 11.27 -15.65
C SER A 151 13.57 10.87 -17.12
N ARG A 152 12.43 11.13 -17.78
CA ARG A 152 12.18 10.88 -19.20
C ARG A 152 12.27 12.13 -20.09
N GLY A 153 12.65 13.27 -19.52
CA GLY A 153 13.04 14.47 -20.26
C GLY A 153 12.20 15.72 -20.00
N ALA A 154 11.07 15.64 -19.29
CA ALA A 154 10.24 16.82 -19.03
C ALA A 154 9.49 16.78 -17.70
N ALA A 155 9.38 17.92 -17.04
CA ALA A 155 8.63 18.10 -15.80
C ALA A 155 7.12 18.16 -16.07
N LEU A 156 6.50 17.04 -16.43
CA LEU A 156 5.04 16.97 -16.51
C LEU A 156 4.46 16.85 -15.09
N THR A 157 3.47 17.68 -14.80
CA THR A 157 2.75 17.63 -13.52
C THR A 157 1.29 17.26 -13.79
N PRO A 158 0.70 16.31 -13.04
CA PRO A 158 -0.73 16.02 -13.12
C PRO A 158 -1.56 17.30 -12.95
N ALA A 159 -2.38 17.59 -13.96
CA ALA A 159 -2.95 18.91 -14.19
C ALA A 159 -4.26 19.15 -13.41
N HIS A 160 -4.20 19.10 -12.08
CA HIS A 160 -5.34 19.20 -11.14
C HIS A 160 -6.07 17.88 -10.86
N TRP A 161 -6.52 17.72 -9.62
CA TRP A 161 -7.34 16.59 -9.17
C TRP A 161 -8.82 16.98 -9.25
N VAL A 162 -9.60 16.16 -9.94
CA VAL A 162 -11.05 16.31 -10.07
C VAL A 162 -11.75 15.09 -9.49
N ARG A 163 -13.06 15.18 -9.23
CA ARG A 163 -13.83 14.00 -8.82
C ARG A 163 -13.77 12.94 -9.93
N GLY A 164 -13.33 11.76 -9.57
CA GLY A 164 -13.16 10.65 -10.49
C GLY A 164 -14.49 10.00 -10.91
N PRO A 165 -14.44 9.09 -11.90
CA PRO A 165 -15.63 8.43 -12.45
C PRO A 165 -16.27 7.42 -11.47
N ASN A 166 -15.54 7.02 -10.44
CA ASN A 166 -16.02 6.13 -9.40
C ASN A 166 -16.97 6.85 -8.42
N ARG A 167 -17.68 6.07 -7.59
CA ARG A 167 -18.69 6.55 -6.65
C ARG A 167 -18.20 7.71 -5.77
N ASN A 168 -18.99 8.78 -5.69
CA ASN A 168 -18.77 9.94 -4.83
C ASN A 168 -20.04 10.18 -3.98
N ALA A 169 -20.02 9.70 -2.74
CA ALA A 169 -21.13 9.70 -1.78
C ALA A 169 -20.63 10.01 -0.35
N LEU A 170 -21.50 9.87 0.66
CA LEU A 170 -21.13 10.04 2.07
C LEU A 170 -20.20 8.94 2.58
N ASP A 171 -20.28 7.76 1.98
CA ASP A 171 -19.56 6.54 2.32
C ASP A 171 -18.45 6.18 1.31
N ALA A 172 -18.25 6.99 0.27
CA ALA A 172 -17.20 6.75 -0.72
C ALA A 172 -16.76 8.02 -1.44
N PHE A 173 -15.51 8.09 -1.87
CA PHE A 173 -15.05 9.13 -2.79
C PHE A 173 -14.05 8.58 -3.79
N SER A 174 -13.90 9.31 -4.89
CA SER A 174 -12.84 9.09 -5.86
C SER A 174 -12.40 10.43 -6.43
N TYR A 175 -11.07 10.59 -6.56
CA TYR A 175 -10.44 11.68 -7.28
C TYR A 175 -9.49 11.11 -8.33
N SER A 176 -9.39 11.80 -9.45
CA SER A 176 -8.44 11.47 -10.50
C SER A 176 -7.73 12.72 -11.02
N SER A 177 -6.50 12.52 -11.48
CA SER A 177 -5.74 13.51 -12.23
C SER A 177 -5.15 12.85 -13.48
N ARG A 178 -5.01 13.61 -14.55
CA ARG A 178 -4.58 13.11 -15.86
C ARG A 178 -3.47 13.97 -16.41
N ILE A 179 -2.54 13.33 -17.11
CA ILE A 179 -1.59 13.97 -18.01
C ILE A 179 -2.03 13.59 -19.42
N THR A 180 -2.41 14.59 -20.21
CA THR A 180 -2.85 14.41 -21.59
C THR A 180 -1.79 14.93 -22.56
N LYS A 181 -1.79 14.37 -23.78
CA LYS A 181 -1.05 14.95 -24.90
C LYS A 181 -1.83 16.15 -25.50
N PRO A 182 -1.21 16.95 -26.38
CA PRO A 182 -1.94 17.75 -27.36
C PRO A 182 -2.85 16.86 -28.23
N GLY A 183 -4.17 17.06 -28.19
CA GLY A 183 -5.17 16.23 -28.88
C GLY A 183 -5.87 15.18 -28.02
N ASP A 184 -6.03 15.45 -26.72
CA ASP A 184 -6.94 14.80 -25.75
C ASP A 184 -6.75 13.30 -25.44
N GLN A 185 -5.72 12.64 -25.97
CA GLN A 185 -5.39 11.29 -25.50
C GLN A 185 -4.70 11.35 -24.13
N VAL A 186 -5.19 10.54 -23.20
CA VAL A 186 -4.59 10.40 -21.87
C VAL A 186 -3.31 9.58 -21.99
N ALA A 187 -2.20 10.13 -21.49
CA ALA A 187 -0.93 9.44 -21.40
C ALA A 187 -0.81 8.69 -20.08
N LEU A 188 -1.04 9.42 -18.99
CA LEU A 188 -1.01 8.92 -17.62
C LEU A 188 -2.28 9.35 -16.89
N SER A 189 -2.76 8.50 -15.99
CA SER A 189 -3.78 8.87 -15.01
C SER A 189 -3.42 8.39 -13.62
N ALA A 190 -3.68 9.22 -12.64
CA ALA A 190 -3.55 8.92 -11.22
C ALA A 190 -4.94 8.94 -10.60
N GLU A 191 -5.28 7.92 -9.82
CA GLU A 191 -6.56 7.85 -9.11
C GLU A 191 -6.36 7.51 -7.64
N VAL A 192 -7.21 8.10 -6.80
CA VAL A 192 -7.32 7.76 -5.38
C VAL A 192 -8.78 7.53 -5.03
N MET A 193 -9.04 6.45 -4.31
CA MET A 193 -10.40 6.02 -3.98
C MET A 193 -10.48 5.60 -2.52
N THR A 194 -11.66 5.80 -1.93
CA THR A 194 -11.97 5.33 -0.59
C THR A 194 -13.42 4.89 -0.52
N ALA A 195 -13.66 3.76 0.14
CA ALA A 195 -14.98 3.28 0.50
C ALA A 195 -15.00 2.94 2.00
N LEU A 196 -16.02 3.44 2.69
CA LEU A 196 -16.36 3.04 4.05
C LEU A 196 -17.05 1.68 4.05
N PRO A 197 -17.08 1.00 5.21
CA PRO A 197 -17.83 -0.23 5.40
C PRO A 197 -19.29 -0.12 4.93
N ASN A 198 -19.78 -1.19 4.30
CA ASN A 198 -21.16 -1.31 3.82
C ASN A 198 -21.65 -2.76 4.02
N ALA A 199 -22.85 -3.07 3.51
CA ALA A 199 -23.45 -4.40 3.67
C ALA A 199 -22.60 -5.56 3.10
N MET A 200 -21.74 -5.29 2.12
CA MET A 200 -20.91 -6.30 1.43
C MET A 200 -19.47 -6.33 1.94
N ASN A 201 -19.03 -5.32 2.70
CA ASN A 201 -17.65 -5.23 3.18
C ASN A 201 -17.58 -4.49 4.51
N SER A 202 -17.04 -5.14 5.54
CA SER A 202 -16.91 -4.58 6.89
C SER A 202 -15.66 -3.71 7.09
N SER A 203 -14.79 -3.60 6.08
CA SER A 203 -13.53 -2.86 6.16
C SER A 203 -13.61 -1.51 5.45
N VAL A 204 -12.81 -0.55 5.93
CA VAL A 204 -12.47 0.61 5.11
C VAL A 204 -11.54 0.13 4.02
N VAL A 205 -11.84 0.48 2.77
CA VAL A 205 -10.98 0.17 1.63
C VAL A 205 -10.50 1.47 1.02
N THR A 206 -9.17 1.63 0.92
CA THR A 206 -8.55 2.78 0.25
C THR A 206 -7.68 2.28 -0.90
N CYS A 207 -7.47 3.13 -1.90
CA CYS A 207 -6.70 2.76 -3.08
C CYS A 207 -5.98 3.99 -3.63
N ALA A 208 -4.72 3.82 -3.99
CA ALA A 208 -3.98 4.76 -4.83
C ALA A 208 -3.42 3.99 -6.02
N GLU A 209 -3.58 4.55 -7.23
CA GLU A 209 -3.13 3.91 -8.44
C GLU A 209 -2.62 4.89 -9.49
N LEU A 210 -1.63 4.43 -10.25
CA LEU A 210 -1.12 5.07 -11.45
C LEU A 210 -1.40 4.15 -12.64
N ARG A 211 -1.89 4.73 -13.73
CA ARG A 211 -2.06 4.06 -15.01
C ARG A 211 -1.20 4.73 -16.06
N ILE A 212 -0.44 3.92 -16.81
CA ILE A 212 0.18 4.32 -18.07
C ILE A 212 -0.77 3.86 -19.17
N GLU A 213 -1.63 4.76 -19.63
CA GLU A 213 -2.71 4.46 -20.56
C GLU A 213 -2.24 4.38 -22.02
N ASN A 214 -1.17 5.09 -22.37
CA ASN A 214 -0.68 5.11 -23.74
C ASN A 214 0.78 5.57 -23.78
N LEU A 215 1.72 4.62 -23.96
CA LEU A 215 3.16 4.90 -24.07
C LEU A 215 3.47 5.93 -25.18
N PRO A 216 2.99 5.77 -26.42
CA PRO A 216 3.15 6.80 -27.45
C PRO A 216 2.62 8.18 -27.06
N ALA A 217 1.45 8.27 -26.43
CA ALA A 217 0.91 9.55 -25.97
C ALA A 217 1.78 10.17 -24.87
N TRP A 218 2.36 9.34 -24.00
CA TRP A 218 3.29 9.81 -22.97
C TRP A 218 4.58 10.35 -23.58
N THR A 219 5.20 9.63 -24.51
CA THR A 219 6.37 10.12 -25.26
C THR A 219 6.06 11.43 -25.97
N ASN A 220 4.90 11.54 -26.62
CA ASN A 220 4.49 12.78 -27.30
C ASN A 220 4.28 13.93 -26.33
N ALA A 221 3.69 13.69 -25.16
CA ALA A 221 3.53 14.71 -24.12
C ALA A 221 4.89 15.20 -23.60
N LEU A 222 5.86 14.31 -23.42
CA LEU A 222 7.23 14.65 -23.03
C LEU A 222 7.96 15.46 -24.11
N THR A 223 7.90 15.02 -25.38
CA THR A 223 8.51 15.72 -26.52
C THR A 223 7.86 17.07 -26.80
N ALA A 224 6.56 17.24 -26.51
CA ALA A 224 5.91 18.55 -26.62
C ALA A 224 6.39 19.53 -25.53
N ALA A 225 6.81 19.00 -24.37
CA ALA A 225 7.26 19.79 -23.23
C ALA A 225 8.79 20.00 -23.17
N ALA A 226 9.59 19.19 -23.89
CA ALA A 226 11.05 19.26 -23.91
C ALA A 226 11.65 18.90 -25.29
N ALA A 227 12.91 19.28 -25.53
CA ALA A 227 13.56 19.07 -26.83
C ALA A 227 13.84 17.59 -27.17
N THR A 228 14.00 16.72 -26.16
CA THR A 228 14.32 15.30 -26.35
C THR A 228 13.68 14.44 -25.25
N ALA A 229 12.83 13.49 -25.63
CA ALA A 229 12.32 12.45 -24.74
C ALA A 229 13.30 11.25 -24.67
N ALA A 230 13.25 10.49 -23.58
CA ALA A 230 14.00 9.25 -23.44
C ALA A 230 13.62 8.21 -24.52
N THR A 231 14.58 7.38 -24.92
CA THR A 231 14.39 6.35 -25.95
C THR A 231 13.71 5.10 -25.41
N ASP A 232 13.97 4.72 -24.15
CA ASP A 232 13.25 3.65 -23.47
C ASP A 232 12.24 4.26 -22.50
N MET A 233 10.97 3.92 -22.70
CA MET A 233 9.85 4.41 -21.90
C MET A 233 9.43 3.42 -20.82
N ARG A 234 10.01 2.22 -20.80
CA ARG A 234 9.72 1.22 -19.79
C ARG A 234 10.12 1.73 -18.40
N LEU A 235 9.40 1.29 -17.40
CA LEU A 235 9.76 1.51 -16.00
C LEU A 235 10.90 0.59 -15.62
N SER A 236 11.93 1.11 -14.97
CA SER A 236 12.85 0.26 -14.23
C SER A 236 12.15 -0.37 -13.02
N ILE A 237 12.72 -1.46 -12.48
CA ILE A 237 12.26 -2.05 -11.21
C ILE A 237 12.33 -1.04 -10.06
N TYR A 238 13.31 -0.14 -10.06
CA TYR A 238 13.44 0.89 -9.03
C TYR A 238 12.29 1.89 -9.08
N GLU A 239 11.92 2.35 -10.28
CA GLU A 239 10.78 3.24 -10.46
C GLU A 239 9.46 2.57 -10.07
N LEU A 240 9.31 1.28 -10.37
CA LEU A 240 8.16 0.50 -9.92
C LEU A 240 8.08 0.43 -8.38
N ILE A 241 9.21 0.16 -7.71
CA ILE A 241 9.30 0.13 -6.25
C ILE A 241 8.91 1.48 -5.66
N ASP A 242 9.47 2.57 -6.18
CA ASP A 242 9.18 3.92 -5.70
C ASP A 242 7.70 4.27 -5.86
N LEU A 243 7.11 3.93 -7.02
CA LEU A 243 5.68 4.11 -7.29
C LEU A 243 4.79 3.31 -6.35
N LEU A 244 5.10 2.03 -6.11
CA LEU A 244 4.37 1.19 -5.17
C LEU A 244 4.50 1.70 -3.73
N MET A 245 5.67 2.22 -3.35
CA MET A 245 5.92 2.81 -2.04
C MET A 245 5.04 4.05 -1.79
N VAL A 246 5.00 5.00 -2.74
CA VAL A 246 4.17 6.21 -2.58
C VAL A 246 2.68 5.91 -2.72
N ALA A 247 2.30 4.90 -3.52
CA ALA A 247 0.92 4.43 -3.60
C ALA A 247 0.49 3.79 -2.28
N TRP A 248 1.33 2.94 -1.68
CA TRP A 248 1.08 2.37 -0.35
C TRP A 248 0.85 3.47 0.68
N GLN A 249 1.78 4.43 0.79
CA GLN A 249 1.67 5.53 1.74
C GLN A 249 0.38 6.32 1.53
N THR A 250 0.04 6.61 0.27
CA THR A 250 -1.18 7.34 -0.04
C THR A 250 -2.42 6.58 0.41
N ALA A 251 -2.50 5.28 0.11
CA ALA A 251 -3.62 4.43 0.51
C ALA A 251 -3.75 4.33 2.04
N THR A 252 -2.64 4.11 2.75
CA THR A 252 -2.66 3.79 4.19
C THR A 252 -2.61 5.01 5.11
N GLU A 253 -2.10 6.15 4.64
CA GLU A 253 -1.90 7.35 5.46
C GLU A 253 -2.77 8.51 4.97
N THR A 254 -2.52 8.99 3.75
CA THR A 254 -3.22 10.15 3.18
C THR A 254 -4.73 9.93 3.11
N LEU A 255 -5.18 8.83 2.52
CA LEU A 255 -6.60 8.53 2.37
C LEU A 255 -7.23 8.09 3.70
N CYS A 256 -6.46 7.40 4.54
CA CYS A 256 -6.95 6.94 5.83
C CYS A 256 -7.22 8.11 6.80
N ALA A 257 -6.45 9.20 6.72
CA ALA A 257 -6.68 10.42 7.51
C ALA A 257 -8.04 11.07 7.22
N VAL A 258 -8.58 10.91 6.01
CA VAL A 258 -9.89 11.43 5.59
C VAL A 258 -11.05 10.69 6.28
N VAL A 259 -10.84 9.42 6.63
CA VAL A 259 -11.89 8.55 7.17
C VAL A 259 -12.05 8.68 8.69
N ALA A 260 -10.95 8.69 9.42
CA ALA A 260 -10.97 8.60 10.89
C ALA A 260 -10.44 9.82 11.63
N GLY A 261 -9.79 10.77 10.93
CA GLY A 261 -8.97 11.78 11.59
C GLY A 261 -7.70 11.17 12.19
N THR A 262 -6.76 12.01 12.60
CA THR A 262 -5.43 11.58 13.11
C THR A 262 -5.42 11.25 14.61
N GLU A 263 -6.47 11.59 15.35
CA GLU A 263 -6.46 11.69 16.81
C GLU A 263 -6.91 10.42 17.56
N ARG A 264 -7.70 9.53 16.94
CA ARG A 264 -8.19 8.31 17.61
C ARG A 264 -7.25 7.14 17.37
N GLN A 265 -6.93 6.41 18.45
CA GLN A 265 -6.31 5.10 18.37
C GLN A 265 -7.20 4.15 17.56
N THR A 266 -6.64 3.54 16.52
CA THR A 266 -7.39 2.57 15.70
C THR A 266 -7.41 1.20 16.39
N ILE A 267 -8.60 0.65 16.58
CA ILE A 267 -8.80 -0.73 17.05
C ILE A 267 -9.12 -1.61 15.85
N TRP A 268 -8.34 -2.68 15.68
CA TRP A 268 -8.46 -3.61 14.56
C TRP A 268 -9.34 -4.81 14.93
N VAL A 269 -10.24 -5.22 14.02
CA VAL A 269 -11.01 -6.47 14.15
C VAL A 269 -10.41 -7.63 13.34
N ALA A 270 -9.51 -7.31 12.42
CA ALA A 270 -8.65 -8.22 11.68
C ALA A 270 -7.36 -7.46 11.29
N PRO A 271 -6.25 -8.16 10.98
CA PRO A 271 -5.00 -7.50 10.60
C PRO A 271 -5.18 -6.63 9.34
N PRO A 272 -4.70 -5.38 9.33
CA PRO A 272 -4.72 -4.56 8.13
C PRO A 272 -3.79 -5.13 7.06
N THR A 273 -4.21 -5.01 5.80
CA THR A 273 -3.43 -5.48 4.65
C THR A 273 -3.31 -4.42 3.57
N VAL A 274 -2.24 -4.50 2.78
CA VAL A 274 -2.05 -3.74 1.54
C VAL A 274 -1.78 -4.72 0.40
N GLU A 275 -2.63 -4.66 -0.61
CA GLU A 275 -2.46 -5.40 -1.86
C GLU A 275 -1.72 -4.52 -2.86
N LEU A 276 -0.57 -5.01 -3.32
CA LEU A 276 0.22 -4.40 -4.37
C LEU A 276 -0.05 -5.16 -5.67
N HIS A 277 -0.42 -4.44 -6.71
CA HIS A 277 -0.80 -5.04 -7.98
C HIS A 277 -0.17 -4.29 -9.15
N VAL A 278 0.38 -5.05 -10.09
CA VAL A 278 0.98 -4.56 -11.32
C VAL A 278 0.39 -5.36 -12.47
N SER A 279 -0.42 -4.73 -13.32
CA SER A 279 -1.09 -5.41 -14.44
C SER A 279 -0.92 -4.68 -15.76
N ALA A 280 -0.58 -5.44 -16.80
CA ALA A 280 -0.73 -5.06 -18.19
C ALA A 280 -2.14 -5.48 -18.64
N GLU A 281 -3.01 -4.50 -18.84
CA GLU A 281 -4.44 -4.71 -19.11
C GLU A 281 -4.80 -4.32 -20.53
N ARG A 282 -5.83 -4.98 -21.08
CA ARG A 282 -6.53 -4.58 -22.30
C ARG A 282 -8.03 -4.58 -22.06
N ARG A 283 -8.79 -3.74 -22.78
CA ARG A 283 -10.26 -3.89 -22.84
C ARG A 283 -10.66 -5.22 -23.47
N PHE A 284 -11.64 -5.89 -22.87
CA PHE A 284 -12.15 -7.18 -23.35
C PHE A 284 -12.86 -7.11 -24.71
N ASP A 285 -13.37 -5.94 -25.11
CA ASP A 285 -14.07 -5.73 -26.39
C ASP A 285 -13.12 -5.53 -27.58
N GLN A 286 -11.83 -5.28 -27.33
CA GLN A 286 -10.82 -5.09 -28.36
C GLN A 286 -10.18 -6.43 -28.74
N ASN A 287 -10.88 -7.21 -29.57
CA ASN A 287 -10.38 -8.38 -30.28
C ASN A 287 -9.43 -7.99 -31.44
N GLY A 288 -8.52 -7.04 -31.21
CA GLY A 288 -7.50 -6.68 -32.19
C GLY A 288 -6.45 -7.78 -32.34
N ALA A 289 -5.87 -7.93 -33.53
CA ALA A 289 -4.87 -8.96 -33.89
C ALA A 289 -3.54 -8.92 -33.10
N GLY A 290 -3.38 -8.03 -32.12
CA GLY A 290 -2.24 -8.02 -31.21
C GLY A 290 -2.45 -8.99 -30.05
N GLY A 291 -1.41 -9.66 -29.56
CA GLY A 291 -1.49 -10.45 -28.33
C GLY A 291 -1.92 -9.63 -27.10
N ALA A 292 -2.28 -10.31 -26.01
CA ALA A 292 -2.51 -9.65 -24.72
C ALA A 292 -1.24 -8.88 -24.31
N PRO A 293 -1.36 -7.65 -23.79
CA PRO A 293 -0.19 -6.90 -23.35
C PRO A 293 0.47 -7.60 -22.18
N THR A 294 1.80 -7.51 -22.14
CA THR A 294 2.65 -8.18 -21.17
C THR A 294 3.45 -7.13 -20.39
N LEU A 295 3.85 -7.47 -19.17
CA LEU A 295 4.51 -6.53 -18.26
C LEU A 295 5.86 -6.05 -18.81
N ASP A 296 6.59 -6.89 -19.54
CA ASP A 296 7.85 -6.55 -20.21
C ASP A 296 7.69 -5.47 -21.31
N THR A 297 6.47 -5.23 -21.80
CA THR A 297 6.16 -4.09 -22.68
C THR A 297 6.30 -2.75 -21.95
N TYR A 298 6.05 -2.72 -20.65
CA TYR A 298 6.00 -1.49 -19.86
C TYR A 298 7.05 -1.41 -18.76
N ILE A 299 7.66 -2.53 -18.37
CA ILE A 299 8.61 -2.64 -17.27
C ILE A 299 9.83 -3.38 -17.78
N ASP A 300 11.02 -2.86 -17.52
CA ASP A 300 12.24 -3.61 -17.70
C ASP A 300 12.39 -4.64 -16.59
N LEU A 301 11.96 -5.87 -16.86
CA LEU A 301 12.06 -7.01 -15.94
C LEU A 301 13.43 -7.71 -16.02
N SER A 302 14.33 -7.28 -16.91
CA SER A 302 15.63 -7.92 -17.07
C SER A 302 16.48 -8.00 -15.80
N PRO A 303 16.42 -7.04 -14.85
CA PRO A 303 17.14 -7.18 -13.58
C PRO A 303 16.71 -8.40 -12.78
N LEU A 304 15.44 -8.82 -12.86
CA LEU A 304 14.91 -9.96 -12.11
C LEU A 304 15.43 -11.32 -12.64
N GLY A 305 16.17 -11.32 -13.75
CA GLY A 305 16.72 -12.52 -14.37
C GLY A 305 15.71 -13.25 -15.25
N ARG A 306 15.93 -14.56 -15.43
CA ARG A 306 15.03 -15.40 -16.24
C ARG A 306 13.82 -15.79 -15.41
N SER A 307 12.63 -15.68 -16.01
CA SER A 307 11.41 -16.27 -15.47
C SER A 307 11.29 -17.72 -15.94
N ASP A 308 10.83 -18.62 -15.07
CA ASP A 308 10.37 -19.96 -15.44
C ASP A 308 8.97 -19.94 -16.09
N ARG A 309 8.30 -18.77 -16.06
CA ARG A 309 7.00 -18.54 -16.71
C ARG A 309 7.19 -17.88 -18.07
N GLY A 310 6.17 -18.04 -18.91
CA GLY A 310 6.03 -17.25 -20.14
C GLY A 310 5.74 -15.77 -19.83
N SER A 311 5.35 -15.01 -20.86
CA SER A 311 5.07 -13.59 -20.69
C SER A 311 3.99 -13.33 -19.64
N LEU A 312 4.33 -12.53 -18.63
CA LEU A 312 3.44 -12.18 -17.52
C LEU A 312 2.57 -10.99 -17.91
N SER A 313 1.27 -11.06 -17.61
CA SER A 313 0.35 -9.93 -17.71
C SER A 313 0.03 -9.29 -16.36
N THR A 314 0.33 -9.97 -15.26
CA THR A 314 0.07 -9.45 -13.91
C THR A 314 1.06 -10.02 -12.89
N MET A 315 1.31 -9.25 -11.84
CA MET A 315 1.99 -9.65 -10.61
C MET A 315 1.29 -9.00 -9.43
N SER A 316 1.17 -9.72 -8.32
CA SER A 316 0.57 -9.19 -7.11
C SER A 316 1.10 -9.82 -5.82
N VAL A 317 0.97 -9.06 -4.74
CA VAL A 317 1.27 -9.53 -3.38
C VAL A 317 0.38 -8.81 -2.38
N THR A 318 -0.17 -9.56 -1.43
CA THR A 318 -0.83 -9.03 -0.24
C THR A 318 0.17 -8.98 0.89
N VAL A 319 0.33 -7.80 1.48
CA VAL A 319 1.20 -7.58 2.63
C VAL A 319 0.33 -7.29 3.85
N THR A 320 0.39 -8.14 4.87
CA THR A 320 -0.13 -7.75 6.20
C THR A 320 0.95 -6.95 6.88
N ALA A 321 0.66 -5.74 7.33
CA ALA A 321 1.65 -4.85 7.95
C ALA A 321 0.94 -3.68 8.66
N PRO A 322 1.63 -2.99 9.58
CA PRO A 322 1.12 -1.75 10.14
C PRO A 322 0.79 -0.74 9.02
N PRO A 323 -0.36 -0.06 9.05
CA PRO A 323 -0.70 0.90 8.00
C PRO A 323 0.27 2.09 7.97
N ARG A 324 0.71 2.53 9.15
CA ARG A 324 1.67 3.63 9.30
C ARG A 324 3.05 3.03 9.54
N LEU A 325 3.96 3.27 8.61
CA LEU A 325 5.35 2.87 8.69
C LEU A 325 6.20 4.11 8.44
N ASP A 326 7.31 4.24 9.15
CA ASP A 326 8.29 5.24 8.75
C ASP A 326 8.83 4.93 7.34
N ARG A 327 9.41 5.95 6.70
CA ARG A 327 9.87 5.85 5.31
C ARG A 327 10.87 4.71 5.11
N SER A 328 11.79 4.49 6.06
CA SER A 328 12.83 3.47 5.96
C SER A 328 12.27 2.06 6.11
N ALA A 329 11.37 1.84 7.08
CA ALA A 329 10.67 0.59 7.29
C ALA A 329 9.78 0.24 6.11
N ARG A 330 9.05 1.23 5.56
CA ARG A 330 8.24 1.05 4.35
C ARG A 330 9.09 0.69 3.15
N GLN A 331 10.25 1.34 2.97
CA GLN A 331 11.17 1.06 1.88
C GLN A 331 11.79 -0.35 1.98
N ALA A 332 12.15 -0.79 3.18
CA ALA A 332 12.62 -2.17 3.37
C ALA A 332 11.50 -3.17 3.06
N LEU A 333 10.29 -2.92 3.57
CA LEU A 333 9.17 -3.82 3.41
C LEU A 333 8.69 -3.93 1.96
N ILE A 334 8.66 -2.82 1.22
CA ILE A 334 8.25 -2.84 -0.20
C ILE A 334 9.23 -3.63 -1.07
N ARG A 335 10.53 -3.57 -0.76
CA ARG A 335 11.55 -4.38 -1.47
C ARG A 335 11.33 -5.86 -1.22
N GLN A 336 11.12 -6.25 0.03
CA GLN A 336 10.81 -7.63 0.39
C GLN A 336 9.50 -8.10 -0.27
N ALA A 337 8.48 -7.25 -0.33
CA ALA A 337 7.23 -7.55 -1.01
C ALA A 337 7.41 -7.75 -2.52
N VAL A 338 8.20 -6.89 -3.18
CA VAL A 338 8.51 -7.01 -4.61
C VAL A 338 9.37 -8.25 -4.89
N LEU A 339 10.31 -8.57 -4.01
CA LEU A 339 11.10 -9.80 -4.08
C LEU A 339 10.20 -11.04 -4.02
N TYR A 340 9.35 -11.09 -2.99
CA TYR A 340 8.39 -12.17 -2.80
C TYR A 340 7.46 -12.30 -4.01
N MET A 341 6.92 -11.17 -4.49
CA MET A 341 6.09 -11.10 -5.68
C MET A 341 6.83 -11.64 -6.91
N ALA A 342 8.07 -11.23 -7.17
CA ALA A 342 8.84 -11.71 -8.31
C ALA A 342 9.07 -13.24 -8.25
N GLN A 343 9.45 -13.77 -7.08
CA GLN A 343 9.65 -15.20 -6.87
C GLN A 343 8.36 -15.99 -7.09
N GLN A 344 7.23 -15.53 -6.55
CA GLN A 344 5.92 -16.16 -6.74
C GLN A 344 5.41 -16.07 -8.18
N PHE A 345 6.01 -15.22 -9.01
CA PHE A 345 5.70 -15.04 -10.42
C PHE A 345 6.81 -15.54 -11.37
N GLY A 346 7.68 -16.42 -10.88
CA GLY A 346 8.58 -17.24 -11.71
C GLY A 346 10.02 -16.77 -11.81
N PHE A 347 10.35 -15.62 -11.22
CA PHE A 347 11.73 -15.16 -11.11
C PHE A 347 12.38 -15.80 -9.88
N VAL A 348 12.64 -17.12 -9.92
CA VAL A 348 13.03 -17.89 -8.72
C VAL A 348 14.41 -17.55 -8.16
N ASP A 349 15.33 -17.09 -9.01
CA ASP A 349 16.72 -16.79 -8.64
C ASP A 349 16.95 -15.31 -8.26
N VAL A 350 15.89 -14.50 -8.24
CA VAL A 350 16.00 -13.09 -7.86
C VAL A 350 16.37 -12.94 -6.37
N THR A 351 17.25 -12.00 -6.08
CA THR A 351 17.72 -11.68 -4.73
C THR A 351 17.48 -10.21 -4.39
N GLU A 352 17.50 -9.86 -3.10
CA GLU A 352 17.22 -8.50 -2.64
C GLU A 352 18.25 -7.47 -3.16
N ASP A 353 19.50 -7.89 -3.38
CA ASP A 353 20.58 -7.01 -3.85
C ASP A 353 20.28 -6.38 -5.22
N VAL A 354 19.52 -7.08 -6.06
CA VAL A 354 19.06 -6.60 -7.38
C VAL A 354 18.02 -5.48 -7.25
N LEU A 355 17.35 -5.37 -6.10
CA LEU A 355 16.34 -4.36 -5.81
C LEU A 355 16.93 -3.15 -5.08
N GLN A 356 18.25 -3.10 -4.88
CA GLN A 356 18.96 -1.96 -4.35
C GLN A 356 19.57 -1.13 -5.49
N PRO A 357 19.34 0.19 -5.54
CA PRO A 357 20.01 1.02 -6.53
C PRO A 357 21.52 0.83 -6.38
N ALA A 358 22.22 0.68 -7.51
CA ALA A 358 23.67 0.54 -7.50
C ALA A 358 24.26 1.65 -6.64
N ARG A 359 24.99 1.28 -5.57
CA ARG A 359 25.73 2.25 -4.76
C ARG A 359 26.63 2.99 -5.74
N SER A 360 26.36 4.26 -5.97
CA SER A 360 27.26 5.12 -6.71
C SER A 360 28.58 5.10 -5.96
N SER A 361 29.52 4.34 -6.50
CA SER A 361 30.91 4.39 -6.06
C SER A 361 31.40 5.79 -6.39
N SER A 362 31.30 6.68 -5.41
CA SER A 362 32.01 7.95 -5.41
C SER A 362 33.50 7.63 -5.53
N ARG A 363 34.06 8.01 -6.68
CA ARG A 363 35.50 8.16 -6.84
C ARG A 363 35.84 9.63 -6.69
#